data_AF-A0A209D924-F1
#
_entry.id   AF-A0A209D924-F1
#
_cell.length_a   1.000
_cell.length_b   1.000
_cell.length_c   1.000
_cell.angle_alpha   90.00
_cell.angle_beta   90.00
_cell.angle_gamma   90.00
#
_symmetry.space_group_name_H-M   'P 1'
#
loop_
_entity.id
_entity.type
_entity.pdbx_description
1 polymer ?
#
loop_
_entity_poly.entity_id
_entity_poly.type
_entity_poly.pdbx_seq_one_letter_code
_entity_poly.pdbx_strand_id
1 'polypeptide(L)' 'MHCLECHAEGHDSNAVGVCHTCGAAVCAHHVRTVTRSVRHGSLVGTPGERQERTLLCPVCAEAHTPAAAANTR' A
#
# COMPACT_ATOMS: atom_id res chain seq x y z
N MET A 1 12.36 3.71 -13.56
CA MET A 1 12.00 2.61 -12.65
C MET A 1 10.86 1.83 -13.29
N HIS A 2 10.96 0.50 -13.32
CA HIS A 2 9.96 -0.39 -13.92
C HIS A 2 9.17 -1.11 -12.84
N CYS A 3 7.94 -1.52 -13.17
CA CYS A 3 7.11 -2.28 -12.24
C CYS A 3 7.73 -3.65 -11.95
N LEU A 4 7.84 -3.99 -10.67
CA LEU A 4 8.43 -5.26 -10.23
C LEU A 4 7.64 -6.47 -10.77
N GLU A 5 6.31 -6.42 -10.70
CA GLU A 5 5.44 -7.52 -11.14
C GLU A 5 5.53 -7.73 -12.66
N CYS A 6 5.40 -6.66 -13.45
CA CYS A 6 5.56 -6.75 -14.90
C CYS A 6 6.94 -7.32 -15.27
N HIS A 7 8.00 -6.86 -14.60
CA HIS A 7 9.34 -7.36 -14.87
C HIS A 7 9.48 -8.85 -14.54
N ALA A 8 8.83 -9.33 -13.46
CA ALA A 8 8.77 -10.75 -13.12
C ALA A 8 8.03 -11.58 -14.19
N GLU A 9 7.05 -10.98 -14.88
CA GLU A 9 6.31 -11.58 -16.00
C GLU A 9 7.04 -11.44 -17.36
N GLY A 10 8.21 -10.79 -17.40
CA GLY A 10 8.96 -10.53 -18.65
C GLY A 10 8.43 -9.35 -19.46
N HIS A 11 7.71 -8.42 -18.82
CA HIS A 11 7.17 -7.20 -19.42
C HIS A 11 7.82 -5.96 -18.79
N ASP A 12 8.09 -4.94 -19.61
CA ASP A 12 8.58 -3.65 -19.11
C ASP A 12 7.47 -2.60 -19.12
N SER A 13 6.93 -2.32 -17.93
CA SER A 13 5.99 -1.22 -17.70
C SER A 13 6.61 -0.17 -16.80
N ASN A 14 6.46 1.10 -17.17
CA ASN A 14 6.90 2.21 -16.35
C ASN A 14 6.13 2.25 -15.02
N ALA A 15 6.87 2.41 -13.93
CA ALA A 15 6.27 2.60 -12.61
C ALA A 15 5.66 4.00 -12.47
N VAL A 16 4.51 4.07 -11.80
CA VAL A 16 3.80 5.32 -11.46
C VAL A 16 3.93 5.67 -9.98
N GLY A 17 4.46 4.74 -9.17
CA GLY A 17 4.67 4.94 -7.74
C GLY A 17 5.47 3.80 -7.12
N VAL A 18 5.61 3.88 -5.80
CA VAL A 18 6.35 2.93 -4.97
C VAL A 18 5.43 2.40 -3.88
N CYS A 19 5.44 1.08 -3.68
CA CYS A 19 4.73 0.42 -2.58
C CYS A 19 5.27 0.96 -1.25
N HIS A 20 4.40 1.54 -0.44
CA HIS A 20 4.76 2.10 0.87
C HIS A 20 5.30 1.03 1.83
N THR A 21 4.87 -0.23 1.70
CA THR A 21 5.23 -1.30 2.63
C THR A 21 6.58 -1.94 2.32
N CYS A 22 6.82 -2.32 1.06
CA CYS A 22 8.02 -3.09 0.67
C CYS A 22 8.97 -2.34 -0.27
N GLY A 23 8.62 -1.13 -0.72
CA GLY A 23 9.47 -0.34 -1.62
C GLY A 23 9.45 -0.79 -3.09
N ALA A 24 8.63 -1.80 -3.46
CA ALA A 24 8.51 -2.23 -4.85
C ALA A 24 7.93 -1.12 -5.75
N ALA A 25 8.55 -0.89 -6.91
CA ALA A 25 7.99 -0.02 -7.94
C ALA A 25 6.77 -0.67 -8.60
N VAL A 26 5.69 0.10 -8.80
CA VAL A 26 4.39 -0.41 -9.31
C VAL A 26 3.87 0.44 -10.47
N CYS A 27 3.36 -0.21 -11.52
CA CYS A 27 2.67 0.48 -12.63
C CYS A 27 1.20 0.73 -12.31
N ALA A 28 0.50 1.46 -13.19
CA ALA A 28 -0.92 1.76 -13.04
C ALA A 28 -1.83 0.51 -12.95
N HIS A 29 -1.40 -0.63 -13.50
CA HIS A 29 -2.15 -1.89 -13.42
C HIS A 29 -1.94 -2.61 -12.08
N HIS A 30 -0.69 -2.65 -11.61
CA HIS A 30 -0.29 -3.38 -10.40
C HIS A 30 -0.38 -2.55 -9.12
N VAL A 31 -0.65 -1.25 -9.21
CA VAL A 31 -0.87 -0.44 -8.01
C VAL A 31 -2.25 -0.71 -7.38
N ARG A 32 -2.28 -0.78 -6.07
CA ARG A 32 -3.51 -0.74 -5.26
C ARG A 32 -3.44 0.49 -4.37
N THR A 33 -4.43 1.37 -4.49
CA THR A 33 -4.54 2.53 -3.62
C THR A 33 -5.46 2.18 -2.46
N VAL A 34 -4.92 2.20 -1.25
CA VAL A 34 -5.71 2.02 -0.02
C VAL A 34 -5.75 3.32 0.75
N THR A 35 -6.75 3.47 1.60
CA THR A 35 -6.82 4.58 2.55
C THR A 35 -6.49 4.04 3.94
N ARG A 36 -5.63 4.73 4.68
CA ARG A 36 -5.31 4.39 6.07
C ARG A 36 -5.49 5.60 6.98
N SER A 37 -5.93 5.34 8.21
CA SER A 37 -5.84 6.33 9.29
C SER A 37 -4.38 6.50 9.68
N VAL A 38 -3.85 7.72 9.55
CA VAL A 38 -2.56 8.10 10.13
C VAL A 38 -2.79 9.01 11.33
N ARG A 39 -1.96 8.83 12.36
CA ARG A 39 -1.86 9.81 13.44
C ARG A 39 -1.14 11.03 12.90
N HIS A 40 -1.69 12.19 13.18
CA HIS A 40 -1.14 13.47 12.80
C HIS A 40 -1.17 14.42 14.00
N GLY A 41 -0.18 15.30 14.10
CA GLY A 41 -0.05 16.27 15.19
C GLY A 41 1.09 15.93 16.16
N SER A 42 1.14 16.69 17.26
CA SER A 42 2.21 16.62 18.26
C SER A 42 2.25 15.27 18.98
N LEU A 43 3.46 14.84 19.35
CA LEU A 43 3.67 13.69 20.24
C LEU A 43 3.15 13.95 21.67
N VAL A 44 3.02 15.21 22.05
CA VAL A 44 2.49 15.66 23.36
C VAL A 44 1.14 16.34 23.13
N GLY A 45 0.11 15.86 23.82
CA GLY A 45 -1.28 16.30 23.66
C GLY A 45 -2.17 15.23 23.03
N THR A 46 -3.36 15.60 22.55
CA THR A 46 -4.26 14.67 21.82
C THR A 46 -3.94 14.71 20.33
N PRO A 47 -3.33 13.65 19.76
CA PRO A 47 -3.08 13.60 18.33
C PRO A 47 -4.38 13.41 17.56
N GLY A 48 -4.49 14.05 16.41
CA GLY A 48 -5.60 13.85 15.49
C GLY A 48 -5.38 12.64 14.60
N GLU A 49 -6.44 12.17 13.96
CA GLU A 49 -6.37 11.16 12.90
C GLU A 49 -6.77 11.77 11.56
N ARG A 50 -6.05 11.40 10.50
CA ARG A 50 -6.40 11.77 9.13
C ARG A 50 -6.36 10.54 8.24
N GLN A 51 -7.26 10.52 7.26
CA GLN A 51 -7.24 9.51 6.21
C GLN A 51 -6.24 9.92 5.14
N GLU A 52 -5.27 9.05 4.86
CA GLU A 52 -4.28 9.26 3.81
C GLU A 52 -4.30 8.11 2.80
N ARG A 53 -4.06 8.45 1.54
CA ARG A 53 -3.91 7.46 0.47
C ARG A 53 -2.52 6.87 0.51
N THR A 54 -2.44 5.56 0.40
CA THR A 54 -1.21 4.79 0.35
C THR A 54 -1.22 3.89 -0.88
N LEU A 55 -0.09 3.82 -1.59
CA LEU A 55 0.10 2.91 -2.72
C LEU A 55 0.72 1.61 -2.22
N LEU A 56 0.15 0.47 -2.62
CA LEU A 56 0.63 -0.88 -2.32
C LEU A 56 0.81 -1.67 -3.61
N CYS A 57 1.77 -2.59 -3.63
CA CYS A 57 1.83 -3.65 -4.64
C CYS A 57 0.75 -4.71 -4.36
N PRO A 58 0.43 -5.60 -5.33
CA PRO A 58 -0.66 -6.58 -5.17
C PRO A 58 -0.46 -7.47 -3.94
N VAL A 59 0.75 -7.98 -3.74
CA VAL A 59 1.12 -8.84 -2.60
C VAL A 59 0.91 -8.13 -1.26
N CYS A 60 1.39 -6.89 -1.12
CA CYS A 60 1.21 -6.15 0.13
C CYS A 60 -0.25 -5.72 0.33
N ALA A 61 -0.99 -5.44 -0.74
CA ALA A 61 -2.41 -5.09 -0.65
C ALA A 61 -3.23 -6.27 -0.12
N GLU A 62 -2.98 -7.49 -0.61
CA GLU A 62 -3.62 -8.71 -0.11
C GLU A 62 -3.35 -8.89 1.39
N ALA A 63 -2.10 -8.73 1.82
CA ALA A 63 -1.71 -8.82 3.23
C ALA A 63 -2.32 -7.72 4.13
N HIS A 64 -2.66 -6.56 3.58
CA HIS A 64 -3.31 -5.45 4.30
C HIS A 64 -4.83 -5.55 4.31
N THR A 65 -5.42 -6.50 3.57
CA THR A 65 -6.85 -6.74 3.65
C THR A 65 -7.13 -7.22 5.07
N PRO A 66 -7.92 -6.48 5.88
CA PRO A 66 -8.24 -6.95 7.22
C PRO A 66 -8.91 -8.32 7.06
N ALA A 67 -8.34 -9.35 7.70
CA ALA A 67 -8.98 -10.64 7.76
C ALA A 67 -10.38 -10.40 8.34
N ALA A 68 -11.42 -10.61 7.53
CA ALA A 68 -12.79 -10.48 7.98
C ALA A 68 -12.98 -11.42 9.16
N ALA A 69 -13.00 -10.86 10.37
CA ALA A 69 -13.45 -11.47 11.62
C ALA A 69 -13.16 -12.98 11.77
N ALA A 70 -11.89 -13.39 11.75
CA ALA A 70 -11.50 -14.71 12.27
C ALA A 70 -11.35 -14.63 13.80
N ASN A 71 -12.42 -14.29 14.51
CA ASN A 71 -12.48 -14.46 15.97
C ASN A 71 -13.91 -14.80 16.40
N THR A 72 -14.28 -16.05 16.14
CA THR A 72 -15.26 -16.80 16.93
C THR A 72 -14.71 -18.20 17.15
N ARG A 73 -13.91 -18.39 18.20
CA ARG A 73 -14.19 -19.35 19.28
C ARG A 73 -13.19 -19.27 20.42
#